data_AF-A0A932APG7-F1
#
_entry.id   AF-A0A932APG7-F1
#
_cell.length_a   1.000
_cell.length_b   1.000
_cell.length_c   1.000
_cell.angle_alpha   90.00
_cell.angle_beta   90.00
_cell.angle_gamma   90.00
#
_symmetry.space_group_name_H-M   'P 1'
#
loop_
_entity.id
_entity.type
_entity.pdbx_description
1 polymer ?
#
loop_
_entity_poly.entity_id
_entity_poly.type
_entity_poly.pdbx_seq_one_letter_code
_entity_poly.pdbx_strand_id
1 'polypeptide(L)'
;MIDGPGTFPDLDPGEPVATPGGHRTVLLLGVPVSRFRSFDMHFDDLVRELQLIAVGNDQGLDTDARLRELARGLETGIANQRRDLTDQLLAAESAGLEEVDVTLRVGPYAAYAVRALALFVRQTDEHARAGRLLLPPTTTDHRHLLAWVVDQVTSQTEDGAPPVHFAAFPA
;
A
#
# COMPACT_ATOMS: atom_id res chain seq x y z
N MET A 1 -0.01 10.68 28.76
CA MET A 1 -0.71 11.49 27.74
C MET A 1 -0.01 11.18 26.43
N ILE A 2 -0.73 10.63 25.47
CA ILE A 2 -0.21 9.82 24.36
C ILE A 2 0.27 10.74 23.24
N ASP A 3 1.53 10.64 22.84
CA ASP A 3 2.04 11.22 21.59
C ASP A 3 3.08 10.28 20.97
N GLY A 4 2.86 9.93 19.71
CA GLY A 4 3.76 9.12 18.88
C GLY A 4 3.00 8.16 17.97
N PRO A 5 2.68 8.51 16.71
CA PRO A 5 2.35 7.51 15.71
C PRO A 5 3.63 6.74 15.33
N GLY A 6 3.46 5.44 15.09
CA GLY A 6 4.53 4.44 15.04
C GLY A 6 5.74 4.82 14.18
N THR A 7 6.92 4.56 14.73
CA THR A 7 8.21 4.62 14.06
C THR A 7 8.24 3.64 12.90
N PHE A 8 8.43 4.15 11.68
CA PHE A 8 8.80 3.36 10.51
C PHE A 8 10.19 2.74 10.73
N PRO A 9 10.46 1.50 10.29
CA PRO A 9 11.81 0.97 10.35
C PRO A 9 12.77 1.84 9.52
N ASP A 10 13.97 2.02 10.07
CA ASP A 10 15.08 2.81 9.54
C ASP A 10 15.57 2.22 8.21
N LEU A 11 14.90 2.60 7.13
CA LEU A 11 15.39 2.49 5.76
C LEU A 11 16.19 3.76 5.50
N ASP A 12 17.47 3.86 5.88
CA ASP A 12 18.27 5.09 5.72
C ASP A 12 18.04 5.77 4.35
N PRO A 13 17.32 6.91 4.31
CA PRO A 13 17.07 7.63 3.10
C PRO A 13 17.44 9.10 3.32
N GLY A 14 18.58 9.42 3.95
CA GLY A 14 19.04 10.79 4.20
C GLY A 14 17.93 11.77 4.62
N GLU A 15 17.65 11.86 5.92
CA GLU A 15 16.66 12.77 6.56
C GLU A 15 15.60 13.40 5.62
N PRO A 16 14.39 12.84 5.54
CA PRO A 16 13.32 13.47 4.78
C PRO A 16 13.02 14.85 5.39
N VAL A 17 13.28 15.90 4.60
CA VAL A 17 12.93 17.27 4.95
C VAL A 17 11.40 17.33 5.08
N ALA A 18 10.92 17.31 6.31
CA ALA A 18 9.52 17.55 6.62
C ALA A 18 9.16 18.95 6.13
N THR A 19 8.41 19.03 5.02
CA THR A 19 7.74 20.28 4.66
C THR A 19 6.58 20.45 5.65
N PRO A 20 6.46 21.58 6.37
CA PRO A 20 5.35 21.81 7.28
C PRO A 20 4.06 21.91 6.46
N GLY A 21 3.31 20.81 6.39
CA GLY A 21 2.07 20.71 5.63
C GLY A 21 1.10 19.79 6.35
N GLY A 22 -0.09 20.32 6.66
CA GLY A 22 -1.19 19.56 7.24
C GLY A 22 -1.68 18.44 6.30
N HIS A 23 -2.82 17.84 6.66
CA HIS A 23 -3.44 16.83 5.82
C HIS A 23 -3.73 17.40 4.42
N ARG A 24 -3.47 16.61 3.38
CA ARG A 24 -3.80 16.92 1.98
C ARG A 24 -4.94 16.02 1.50
N THR A 25 -5.66 16.48 0.50
CA THR A 25 -6.65 15.67 -0.21
C THR A 25 -6.02 15.11 -1.48
N VAL A 26 -6.13 13.80 -1.68
CA VAL A 26 -5.75 13.08 -2.90
C VAL A 26 -7.00 12.54 -3.56
N LEU A 27 -7.09 12.67 -4.87
CA LEU A 27 -8.17 12.13 -5.70
C LEU A 27 -7.65 10.94 -6.50
N LEU A 28 -8.29 9.80 -6.33
CA LEU A 28 -8.06 8.60 -7.13
C LEU A 28 -9.24 8.47 -8.10
N LEU A 29 -9.02 8.84 -9.36
CA LEU A 29 -10.10 8.89 -10.36
C LEU A 29 -10.24 7.56 -11.12
N GLY A 30 -11.45 7.04 -11.20
CA GLY A 30 -11.79 5.82 -11.92
C GLY A 30 -11.14 4.57 -11.34
N VAL A 31 -11.15 4.41 -10.01
CA VAL A 31 -10.58 3.22 -9.37
C VAL A 31 -11.37 1.98 -9.84
N PRO A 32 -10.74 1.01 -10.54
CA PRO A 32 -11.41 -0.21 -10.97
C PRO A 32 -11.73 -1.09 -9.76
N VAL A 33 -13.01 -1.24 -9.45
CA VAL A 33 -13.49 -1.86 -8.20
C VAL A 33 -12.99 -3.30 -8.06
N SER A 34 -13.11 -4.10 -9.13
CA SER A 34 -12.70 -5.51 -9.14
C SER A 34 -11.18 -5.68 -9.01
N ARG A 35 -10.39 -4.83 -9.67
CA ARG A 35 -8.91 -4.91 -9.60
C ARG A 35 -8.41 -4.48 -8.23
N PHE A 36 -8.99 -3.42 -7.65
CA PHE A 36 -8.64 -3.02 -6.29
C PHE A 36 -8.97 -4.13 -5.30
N ARG A 37 -10.19 -4.68 -5.36
CA ARG A 37 -10.59 -5.77 -4.48
C ARG A 37 -9.66 -6.99 -4.59
N SER A 38 -9.25 -7.34 -5.80
CA SER A 38 -8.27 -8.42 -6.02
C SER A 38 -6.91 -8.11 -5.38
N PHE A 39 -6.42 -6.87 -5.50
CA PHE A 39 -5.18 -6.44 -4.86
C PHE A 39 -5.29 -6.42 -3.34
N ASP A 40 -6.41 -5.95 -2.81
CA ASP A 40 -6.66 -5.86 -1.37
C ASP A 40 -6.66 -7.25 -0.70
N MET A 41 -7.31 -8.23 -1.35
CA MET A 41 -7.27 -9.63 -0.92
C MET A 41 -5.84 -10.20 -0.97
N HIS A 42 -5.09 -9.94 -2.05
CA HIS A 42 -3.70 -10.38 -2.17
C HIS A 42 -2.80 -9.77 -1.09
N PHE A 43 -3.01 -8.49 -0.77
CA PHE A 43 -2.27 -7.81 0.30
C PHE A 43 -2.59 -8.39 1.68
N ASP A 44 -3.87 -8.67 1.99
CA ASP A 44 -4.26 -9.33 3.24
C ASP A 44 -3.68 -10.73 3.38
N ASP A 45 -3.69 -11.51 2.30
CA ASP A 45 -3.10 -12.83 2.31
C ASP A 45 -1.59 -12.76 2.53
N LEU A 46 -0.91 -11.81 1.90
CA LEU A 46 0.53 -11.57 2.07
C LEU A 46 0.88 -11.20 3.50
N VAL A 47 0.14 -10.29 4.10
CA VAL A 47 0.26 -9.93 5.51
C VAL A 47 0.09 -11.16 6.39
N ARG A 48 -0.96 -11.97 6.16
CA ARG A 48 -1.24 -13.18 6.94
C ARG A 48 -0.10 -14.19 6.83
N GLU A 49 0.41 -14.41 5.63
CA GLU A 49 1.54 -15.31 5.42
C GLU A 49 2.79 -14.85 6.17
N LEU A 50 3.14 -13.56 6.12
CA LEU A 50 4.29 -13.05 6.84
C LEU A 50 4.13 -13.14 8.37
N GLN A 51 2.91 -12.97 8.88
CA GLN A 51 2.60 -13.21 10.29
C GLN A 51 2.78 -14.70 10.67
N LEU A 52 2.35 -15.64 9.81
CA LEU A 52 2.55 -17.07 10.03
C LEU A 52 4.04 -17.47 9.99
N ILE A 53 4.78 -16.92 9.04
CA ILE A 53 6.24 -17.08 8.94
C ILE A 53 6.93 -16.59 10.22
N ALA A 54 6.49 -15.44 10.77
CA ALA A 54 7.01 -14.92 12.03
C ALA A 54 6.83 -15.89 13.20
N VAL A 55 5.63 -16.47 13.31
CA VAL A 55 5.34 -17.47 14.36
C VAL A 55 6.20 -18.72 14.17
N GLY A 56 6.41 -19.18 12.93
CA GLY A 56 7.30 -20.32 12.64
C GLY A 56 8.76 -20.06 13.00
N ASN A 57 9.22 -18.81 12.87
CA ASN A 57 10.58 -18.41 13.22
C ASN A 57 10.88 -18.42 14.71
N ASP A 58 9.91 -18.02 15.54
CA ASP A 58 10.01 -18.14 16.99
C ASP A 58 10.15 -19.61 17.42
N GLN A 59 9.81 -20.56 16.53
CA GLN A 59 10.01 -22.01 16.68
C GLN A 59 11.29 -22.55 16.00
N GLY A 60 12.17 -21.68 15.49
CA GLY A 60 13.49 -22.06 14.95
C GLY A 60 13.57 -22.24 13.43
N LEU A 61 12.59 -21.77 12.66
CA LEU A 61 12.67 -21.69 11.20
C LEU A 61 13.38 -20.38 10.78
N ASP A 62 14.24 -20.41 9.77
CA ASP A 62 15.04 -19.23 9.37
C ASP A 62 14.30 -18.42 8.29
N THR A 63 13.92 -17.18 8.61
CA THR A 63 13.32 -16.25 7.64
C THR A 63 13.70 -14.81 7.98
N ASP A 64 13.68 -13.98 6.93
CA ASP A 64 14.21 -12.63 6.91
C ASP A 64 13.44 -11.70 7.87
N ALA A 65 14.07 -11.39 9.01
CA ALA A 65 13.52 -10.50 10.03
C ALA A 65 13.11 -9.13 9.48
N ARG A 66 13.72 -8.70 8.37
CA ARG A 66 13.43 -7.43 7.71
C ARG A 66 12.04 -7.41 7.07
N LEU A 67 11.59 -8.52 6.47
CA LEU A 67 10.27 -8.61 5.86
C LEU A 67 9.15 -8.48 6.88
N ARG A 68 9.36 -9.02 8.09
CA ARG A 68 8.39 -8.95 9.19
C ARG A 68 8.19 -7.54 9.70
N GLU A 69 9.29 -6.82 9.91
CA GLU A 69 9.24 -5.45 10.40
C GLU A 69 8.59 -4.53 9.38
N LEU A 70 8.91 -4.73 8.09
CA LEU A 70 8.26 -4.02 6.99
C LEU A 70 6.75 -4.27 6.94
N ALA A 71 6.30 -5.52 7.13
CA ALA A 71 4.87 -5.84 7.13
C ALA A 71 4.11 -5.12 8.26
N ARG A 72 4.64 -5.17 9.50
CA ARG A 72 3.99 -4.52 10.67
C ARG A 72 3.94 -3.01 10.55
N GLY A 73 5.04 -2.40 10.13
CA GLY A 73 5.11 -0.94 9.94
C GLY A 73 4.14 -0.47 8.86
N LEU A 74 4.03 -1.24 7.78
CA LEU A 74 3.16 -0.94 6.65
C LEU A 74 1.67 -1.04 7.00
N GLU A 75 1.24 -2.13 7.64
CA GLU A 75 -0.15 -2.30 8.09
C GLU A 75 -0.62 -1.11 8.92
N THR A 76 0.21 -0.68 9.87
CA THR A 76 -0.14 0.41 10.79
C THR A 76 -0.13 1.77 10.09
N GLY A 77 0.83 1.99 9.19
CA GLY A 77 1.03 3.27 8.50
C GLY A 77 -0.05 3.62 7.48
N ILE A 78 -0.70 2.61 6.87
CA ILE A 78 -1.74 2.82 5.84
C ILE A 78 -3.15 2.43 6.30
N ALA A 79 -3.32 1.89 7.52
CA ALA A 79 -4.60 1.32 7.98
C ALA A 79 -5.81 2.25 7.81
N ASN A 80 -5.66 3.53 8.16
CA ASN A 80 -6.77 4.48 8.08
C ASN A 80 -7.15 4.80 6.63
N GLN A 81 -6.16 5.11 5.79
CA GLN A 81 -6.38 5.39 4.37
C GLN A 81 -6.92 4.16 3.64
N ARG A 82 -6.41 2.97 3.97
CA ARG A 82 -6.91 1.71 3.42
C ARG A 82 -8.36 1.48 3.81
N ARG A 83 -8.73 1.69 5.10
CA ARG A 83 -10.12 1.58 5.54
C ARG A 83 -11.03 2.55 4.79
N ASP A 84 -10.67 3.83 4.73
CA ASP A 84 -11.46 4.86 4.03
C ASP A 84 -11.65 4.54 2.53
N LEU A 85 -10.62 3.97 1.90
CA LEU A 85 -10.65 3.51 0.50
C LEU A 85 -11.54 2.29 0.33
N THR A 86 -11.39 1.27 1.19
CA THR A 86 -12.19 0.05 1.17
C THR A 86 -13.68 0.34 1.40
N ASP A 87 -14.03 1.23 2.34
CA ASP A 87 -15.42 1.60 2.60
C ASP A 87 -16.09 2.25 1.37
N GLN A 88 -15.38 3.14 0.68
CA GLN A 88 -15.87 3.77 -0.56
C GLN A 88 -16.03 2.74 -1.70
N LEU A 89 -15.11 1.79 -1.82
CA LEU A 89 -15.17 0.74 -2.83
C LEU A 89 -16.26 -0.29 -2.55
N LEU A 90 -16.49 -0.64 -1.28
CA LEU A 90 -17.60 -1.52 -0.89
C LEU A 90 -18.96 -0.88 -1.20
N ALA A 91 -19.08 0.43 -1.02
CA ALA A 91 -20.28 1.17 -1.41
C ALA A 91 -20.48 1.14 -2.94
N ALA A 92 -19.41 1.35 -3.71
CA ALA A 92 -19.45 1.29 -5.18
C ALA A 92 -19.81 -0.12 -5.69
N GLU A 93 -19.22 -1.15 -5.10
CA GLU A 93 -19.51 -2.55 -5.42
C GLU A 93 -20.98 -2.90 -5.12
N SER A 94 -21.49 -2.47 -3.96
CA SER A 94 -22.89 -2.67 -3.58
C SER A 94 -23.85 -1.95 -4.53
N ALA A 95 -23.41 -0.87 -5.17
CA ALA A 95 -24.16 -0.15 -6.20
C ALA A 95 -23.98 -0.73 -7.62
N GLY A 96 -23.16 -1.78 -7.79
CA GLY A 96 -22.90 -2.40 -9.09
C GLY A 96 -22.01 -1.57 -10.00
N LEU A 97 -21.20 -0.66 -9.45
CA LEU A 97 -20.28 0.16 -10.22
C LEU A 97 -18.99 -0.63 -10.55
N GLU A 98 -18.52 -0.51 -11.79
CA GLU A 98 -17.25 -1.11 -12.21
C GLU A 98 -16.04 -0.24 -11.82
N GLU A 99 -16.26 1.08 -11.74
CA GLU A 99 -15.25 2.08 -11.39
C GLU A 99 -15.84 3.14 -10.46
N VAL A 100 -15.00 3.74 -9.61
CA VAL A 100 -15.42 4.82 -8.69
C VAL A 100 -14.30 5.84 -8.45
N ASP A 101 -14.67 7.11 -8.33
CA ASP A 101 -13.77 8.16 -7.89
C ASP A 101 -13.69 8.17 -6.36
N VAL A 102 -12.46 8.13 -5.83
CA VAL A 102 -12.21 8.08 -4.39
C VAL A 102 -11.47 9.33 -3.93
N THR A 103 -11.93 9.89 -2.81
CA THR A 103 -11.26 11.00 -2.14
C THR A 103 -10.58 10.51 -0.86
N LEU A 104 -9.27 10.73 -0.74
CA LEU A 104 -8.49 10.34 0.43
C LEU A 104 -7.92 11.57 1.13
N ARG A 105 -8.04 11.59 2.46
CA ARG A 105 -7.35 12.57 3.30
C ARG A 105 -6.06 11.96 3.84
N VAL A 106 -4.93 12.47 3.37
CA VAL A 106 -3.62 11.88 3.60
C VAL A 106 -2.73 12.79 4.45
N GLY A 107 -1.91 12.18 5.31
CA GLY A 107 -0.93 12.90 6.12
C GLY A 107 0.34 13.25 5.34
N PRO A 108 1.28 13.97 5.96
CA PRO A 108 2.54 14.38 5.32
C PRO A 108 3.43 13.20 4.87
N TYR A 109 3.26 12.02 5.46
CA TYR A 109 4.04 10.82 5.14
C TYR A 109 3.41 9.92 4.07
N ALA A 110 2.35 10.36 3.40
CA ALA A 110 1.60 9.51 2.46
C ALA A 110 2.44 9.04 1.26
N ALA A 111 3.21 9.95 0.67
CA ALA A 111 4.14 9.64 -0.43
C ALA A 111 5.20 8.61 -0.01
N TYR A 112 5.71 8.72 1.22
CA TYR A 112 6.63 7.74 1.78
C TYR A 112 5.95 6.38 1.98
N ALA A 113 4.77 6.35 2.59
CA ALA A 113 4.04 5.12 2.90
C ALA A 113 3.67 4.32 1.63
N VAL A 114 3.21 5.00 0.57
CA VAL A 114 2.84 4.33 -0.69
C VAL A 114 4.07 3.78 -1.43
N ARG A 115 5.22 4.48 -1.36
CA ARG A 115 6.49 3.99 -1.91
C ARG A 115 6.99 2.77 -1.12
N ALA A 116 6.85 2.78 0.20
CA ALA A 116 7.17 1.65 1.05
C ALA A 116 6.29 0.42 0.73
N LEU A 117 4.98 0.62 0.51
CA LEU A 117 4.06 -0.43 0.03
C LEU A 117 4.56 -1.06 -1.28
N ALA A 118 4.92 -0.23 -2.27
CA ALA A 118 5.39 -0.72 -3.56
C ALA A 118 6.73 -1.47 -3.48
N LEU A 119 7.66 -0.99 -2.65
CA LEU A 119 8.90 -1.71 -2.36
C LEU A 119 8.62 -3.07 -1.70
N PHE A 120 7.73 -3.08 -0.70
CA PHE A 120 7.35 -4.28 0.02
C PHE A 120 6.72 -5.33 -0.91
N VAL A 121 5.73 -4.95 -1.72
CA VAL A 121 5.09 -5.85 -2.71
C VAL A 121 6.12 -6.39 -3.70
N ARG A 122 7.10 -5.57 -4.13
CA ARG A 122 8.17 -6.03 -5.02
C ARG A 122 9.08 -7.06 -4.34
N GLN A 123 9.50 -6.81 -3.10
CA GLN A 123 10.37 -7.73 -2.36
C GLN A 123 9.66 -9.07 -2.13
N THR A 124 8.39 -9.05 -1.73
CA THR A 124 7.63 -10.28 -1.51
C THR A 124 7.37 -11.05 -2.80
N ASP A 125 7.19 -10.35 -3.92
CA ASP A 125 7.10 -10.94 -5.27
C ASP A 125 8.38 -11.70 -5.68
N GLU A 126 9.56 -11.25 -5.25
CA GLU A 126 10.82 -11.98 -5.44
C GLU A 126 10.85 -13.28 -4.62
N HIS A 127 10.37 -13.23 -3.36
CA HIS A 127 10.26 -14.42 -2.51
C HIS A 127 9.23 -15.43 -3.03
N ALA A 128 8.08 -14.96 -3.52
CA ALA A 128 7.07 -15.80 -4.15
C ALA A 128 7.62 -16.51 -5.39
N ARG A 129 8.30 -15.81 -6.29
CA ARG A 129 8.94 -16.43 -7.48
C ARG A 129 10.02 -17.43 -7.13
N ALA A 130 10.72 -17.23 -6.02
CA ALA A 130 11.72 -18.17 -5.51
C ALA A 130 11.11 -19.39 -4.77
N GLY A 131 9.78 -19.51 -4.71
CA GLY A 131 9.08 -20.61 -4.02
C GLY A 131 9.21 -20.56 -2.50
N ARG A 132 9.53 -19.39 -1.94
CA ARG A 132 9.68 -19.18 -0.48
C ARG A 132 8.40 -18.69 0.19
N LEU A 133 7.40 -18.31 -0.60
CA LEU A 133 6.05 -18.00 -0.17
C LEU A 133 5.09 -19.01 -0.80
N LEU A 134 4.05 -19.37 -0.07
CA LEU A 134 2.91 -20.14 -0.53
C LEU A 134 2.01 -19.31 -1.45
N LEU A 135 2.05 -17.98 -1.32
CA LEU A 135 1.30 -17.09 -2.20
C LEU A 135 1.88 -17.04 -3.61
N PRO A 136 1.00 -16.91 -4.61
CA PRO A 136 1.44 -16.70 -5.97
C PRO A 136 2.14 -15.33 -6.10
N PRO A 137 3.04 -15.18 -7.10
CA PRO A 137 3.59 -13.88 -7.46
C PRO A 137 2.48 -12.85 -7.76
N THR A 138 2.79 -11.59 -7.48
CA THR A 138 1.92 -10.44 -7.76
C THR A 138 1.56 -10.41 -9.25
N THR A 139 0.30 -10.14 -9.58
CA THR A 139 -0.15 -10.11 -10.98
C THR A 139 0.27 -8.84 -11.71
N THR A 140 0.20 -8.81 -13.04
CA THR A 140 0.44 -7.58 -13.82
C THR A 140 -0.57 -6.49 -13.47
N ASP A 141 -1.84 -6.86 -13.26
CA ASP A 141 -2.90 -5.91 -12.89
C ASP A 141 -2.65 -5.28 -11.51
N HIS A 142 -2.19 -6.08 -10.54
CA HIS A 142 -1.79 -5.57 -9.22
C HIS A 142 -0.62 -4.58 -9.32
N ARG A 143 0.39 -4.88 -10.14
CA ARG A 143 1.52 -3.97 -10.35
C ARG A 143 1.09 -2.67 -11.02
N HIS A 144 0.20 -2.75 -12.02
CA HIS A 144 -0.32 -1.57 -12.71
C HIS A 144 -1.15 -0.68 -11.79
N LEU A 145 -2.05 -1.29 -11.01
CA LEU A 145 -2.83 -0.58 -9.98
C LEU A 145 -1.91 0.10 -8.96
N LEU A 146 -0.91 -0.63 -8.43
CA LEU A 146 -0.03 -0.09 -7.41
C LEU A 146 0.88 1.03 -7.95
N ALA A 147 1.36 0.89 -9.20
CA ALA A 147 2.12 1.93 -9.88
C ALA A 147 1.29 3.22 -10.02
N TRP A 148 0.02 3.10 -10.42
CA TRP A 148 -0.90 4.23 -10.49
C TRP A 148 -1.15 4.85 -9.11
N VAL A 149 -1.45 4.05 -8.08
CA VAL A 149 -1.68 4.58 -6.72
C VAL A 149 -0.46 5.31 -6.19
N VAL A 150 0.75 4.77 -6.41
CA VAL A 150 2.01 5.44 -6.04
C VAL A 150 2.10 6.78 -6.74
N ASP A 151 1.96 6.80 -8.07
CA ASP A 151 2.04 8.01 -8.88
C ASP A 151 1.03 9.08 -8.45
N GLN A 152 -0.23 8.70 -8.23
CA GLN A 152 -1.28 9.63 -7.85
C GLN A 152 -1.08 10.21 -6.46
N VAL A 153 -0.68 9.39 -5.49
CA VAL A 153 -0.38 9.90 -4.15
C VAL A 153 0.86 10.79 -4.19
N THR A 154 1.94 10.40 -4.87
CA THR A 154 3.18 11.19 -4.87
C THR A 154 3.03 12.49 -5.66
N SER A 155 2.51 12.45 -6.88
CA SER A 155 2.41 13.64 -7.75
C SER A 155 1.45 14.70 -7.18
N GLN A 156 0.32 14.29 -6.59
CA GLN A 156 -0.62 15.24 -5.98
C GLN A 156 -0.10 15.80 -4.65
N THR A 157 0.67 15.03 -3.87
CA THR A 157 1.16 15.47 -2.56
C THR A 157 2.52 16.16 -2.59
N GLU A 158 3.40 15.83 -3.53
CA GLU A 158 4.73 16.44 -3.66
C GLU A 158 4.68 17.61 -4.66
N ASP A 159 4.09 17.40 -5.83
CA ASP A 159 4.14 18.36 -6.95
C ASP A 159 2.85 19.19 -7.10
N GLY A 160 1.75 18.77 -6.46
CA GLY A 160 0.44 19.40 -6.66
C GLY A 160 -0.13 19.17 -8.06
N ALA A 161 0.28 18.09 -8.73
CA ALA A 161 -0.18 17.73 -10.06
C ALA A 161 -1.69 17.43 -10.08
N PRO A 162 -2.38 17.63 -11.21
CA PRO A 162 -3.76 17.20 -11.35
C PRO A 162 -3.88 15.67 -11.32
N PRO A 163 -4.99 15.11 -10.81
CA PRO A 163 -5.21 13.67 -10.80
C PRO A 163 -5.34 13.11 -12.22
N VAL A 164 -4.84 11.90 -12.42
CA VAL A 164 -4.94 11.13 -13.67
C VAL A 164 -5.87 9.94 -13.43
N HIS A 165 -6.87 9.80 -14.30
CA HIS A 165 -7.79 8.67 -14.29
C HIS A 165 -7.05 7.35 -14.52
N PHE A 166 -7.42 6.27 -13.83
CA PHE A 166 -6.75 4.97 -13.95
C PHE A 166 -6.65 4.49 -15.41
N ALA A 167 -7.76 4.56 -16.17
CA ALA A 167 -7.78 4.19 -17.58
C ALA A 167 -6.85 5.02 -18.50
N ALA A 168 -6.43 6.21 -18.06
CA ALA A 168 -5.48 7.07 -18.79
C ALA A 168 -4.02 6.89 -18.32
N PHE A 169 -3.79 6.12 -17.24
CA PHE A 169 -2.46 5.87 -16.72
C PHE A 169 -1.73 4.83 -17.59
N PRO A 170 -0.49 5.11 -18.03
CA PRO A 170 0.28 4.19 -18.86
C PRO A 170 0.45 2.83 -18.18
N ALA A 171 0.33 1.76 -18.97
CA ALA A 171 0.57 0.37 -18.54
C ALA A 171 2.06 0.05 -18.46
#